data_AF-K8EVU1-F1
#
_entry.id   AF-K8EVU1-F1
#
_cell.length_a   1.000
_cell.length_b   1.000
_cell.length_c   1.000
_cell.angle_alpha   90.00
_cell.angle_beta   90.00
_cell.angle_gamma   90.00
#
_symmetry.space_group_name_H-M   'P 1'
#
loop_
_entity.id
_entity.type
_entity.pdbx_description
1 polymer ?
#
loop_
_entity_poly.entity_id
_entity_poly.type
_entity_poly.pdbx_seq_one_letter_code
_entity_poly.pdbx_strand_id
1 'polypeptide(L)'
;MAIAEPQTTSKKEDDEISLADSDDMGVDDDAAFALPPTKIEIDPSTGIKTVTEYRVKEDGSKVRSIKRVKVHKVSKTVTKEMLERKNWARFGDAARYKTGDESMTAVSLEEIFLERARLQPKSELEKANDPLKAMASSQTSLLVCRICGKKGDHWTTKCPYKDLAAMGDKPPGSDGPGGDKAGGGAGGYVPPSRRAGASAGEGDSMNRRREENSVRVSNLSEDTREQDLQELFRPFGPVTRIYVAFNRETGESRGFAFVNFVNRDDGQRAIDRLDGFGYDNLILRVEWSAPREERR
;
A
#
# COMPACT_ATOMS: atom_id res chain seq x y z
N MET A 1 -7.70 33.32 13.92
CA MET A 1 -8.15 31.90 13.86
C MET A 1 -8.44 31.45 15.27
N ALA A 2 -9.71 31.41 15.66
CA ALA A 2 -10.12 30.92 16.98
C ALA A 2 -10.04 29.39 16.97
N ILE A 3 -9.19 28.84 17.84
CA ILE A 3 -9.05 27.39 18.05
C ILE A 3 -10.31 26.96 18.82
N ALA A 4 -11.26 26.33 18.12
CA ALA A 4 -12.47 25.81 18.74
C ALA A 4 -12.11 24.66 19.68
N GLU A 5 -12.54 24.76 20.94
CA GLU A 5 -12.29 23.76 21.97
C GLU A 5 -12.98 22.43 21.61
N PRO A 6 -12.29 21.28 21.76
CA PRO A 6 -12.85 19.97 21.44
C PRO A 6 -13.97 19.62 22.43
N GLN A 7 -15.20 19.50 21.93
CA GLN A 7 -16.35 19.04 22.71
C GLN A 7 -16.26 17.52 22.89
N THR A 8 -16.21 17.06 24.14
CA THR A 8 -16.13 15.63 24.49
C THR A 8 -17.53 15.05 24.56
N THR A 9 -17.86 14.08 23.70
CA THR A 9 -19.08 13.28 23.84
C THR A 9 -18.69 11.90 24.37
N SER A 10 -19.28 11.52 25.50
CA SER A 10 -19.04 10.24 26.16
C SER A 10 -20.12 9.26 25.75
N LYS A 11 -19.76 8.17 25.05
CA LYS A 11 -20.64 7.05 24.77
C LYS A 11 -20.44 6.01 25.88
N LYS A 12 -21.52 5.59 26.55
CA LYS A 12 -21.51 4.44 27.46
C LYS A 12 -21.63 3.17 26.61
N GLU A 13 -20.61 2.33 26.65
CA GLU A 13 -20.69 0.93 26.23
C GLU A 13 -20.65 0.12 27.53
N ASP A 14 -21.75 -0.59 27.81
CA ASP A 14 -21.91 -1.43 28.99
C ASP A 14 -21.52 -2.86 28.59
N ASP A 15 -20.27 -3.25 28.83
CA ASP A 15 -19.83 -4.64 28.66
C ASP A 15 -20.31 -5.47 29.86
N GLU A 16 -21.30 -6.34 29.65
CA GLU A 16 -21.84 -7.26 30.64
C GLU A 16 -20.99 -8.55 30.65
N ILE A 17 -20.03 -8.64 31.58
CA ILE A 17 -19.32 -9.89 31.87
C ILE A 17 -20.07 -10.61 33.00
N SER A 18 -20.83 -11.64 32.66
CA SER A 18 -21.48 -12.54 33.63
C SER A 18 -20.52 -13.66 34.04
N LEU A 19 -19.89 -13.54 35.21
CA LEU A 19 -19.19 -14.66 35.86
C LEU A 19 -20.16 -15.29 36.87
N ALA A 20 -20.65 -16.49 36.55
CA ALA A 20 -21.48 -17.29 37.44
C ALA A 20 -20.58 -18.22 38.27
N ASP A 21 -19.93 -17.68 39.30
CA ASP A 21 -19.26 -18.52 40.31
C ASP A 21 -20.34 -19.13 41.21
N SER A 22 -20.50 -20.45 41.09
CA SER A 22 -21.50 -21.24 41.80
C SER A 22 -20.92 -21.71 43.14
N ASP A 23 -20.89 -20.82 44.13
CA ASP A 23 -20.59 -21.22 45.50
C ASP A 23 -21.88 -21.74 46.17
N ASP A 24 -21.94 -23.06 46.33
CA ASP A 24 -22.95 -23.80 47.10
C ASP A 24 -22.81 -23.45 48.58
N MET A 25 -23.68 -22.56 49.07
CA MET A 25 -23.75 -22.22 50.49
C MET A 25 -24.69 -23.22 51.16
N GLY A 26 -24.11 -24.15 51.90
CA GLY A 26 -24.79 -25.19 52.65
C GLY A 26 -25.94 -24.68 53.51
N VAL A 27 -26.94 -25.55 53.66
CA VAL A 27 -28.20 -25.33 54.37
C VAL A 27 -27.93 -25.34 55.87
N ASP A 28 -27.92 -24.16 56.49
CA ASP A 28 -28.15 -24.02 57.92
C ASP A 28 -29.49 -23.32 58.13
N ASP A 29 -30.38 -24.05 58.81
CA ASP A 29 -31.75 -23.67 59.16
C ASP A 29 -31.79 -22.47 60.14
N ASP A 30 -32.95 -21.79 60.13
CA ASP A 30 -33.42 -20.84 61.17
C ASP A 30 -33.07 -19.33 61.11
N ALA A 31 -33.03 -18.72 59.93
CA ALA A 31 -33.22 -17.26 59.83
C ALA A 31 -33.94 -16.79 58.55
N ALA A 32 -35.15 -16.26 58.74
CA ALA A 32 -35.90 -15.35 57.88
C ALA A 32 -35.96 -15.67 56.36
N PHE A 33 -37.17 -16.03 55.92
CA PHE A 33 -37.60 -16.24 54.52
C PHE A 33 -37.41 -15.03 53.57
N ALA A 34 -36.79 -13.93 54.02
CA ALA A 34 -36.53 -12.76 53.20
C ALA A 34 -35.10 -12.81 52.65
N LEU A 35 -34.96 -12.83 51.32
CA LEU A 35 -33.66 -12.64 50.67
C LEU A 35 -33.06 -11.30 51.12
N PRO A 36 -31.75 -11.23 51.40
CA PRO A 36 -31.12 -9.97 51.77
C PRO A 36 -31.22 -8.97 50.60
N PRO A 37 -31.36 -7.66 50.89
CA PRO A 37 -31.49 -6.63 49.86
C PRO A 37 -30.23 -6.55 49.00
N THR A 38 -30.41 -6.14 47.74
CA THR A 38 -29.31 -5.98 46.77
C THR A 38 -28.24 -5.03 47.32
N LYS A 39 -26.99 -5.49 47.38
CA LYS A 39 -25.86 -4.67 47.83
C LYS A 39 -25.13 -4.10 46.61
N ILE A 40 -24.93 -2.78 46.59
CA ILE A 40 -24.18 -2.08 45.54
C ILE A 40 -22.93 -1.53 46.19
N GLU A 41 -21.77 -2.08 45.85
CA GLU A 41 -20.47 -1.60 46.28
C GLU A 41 -19.74 -0.96 45.10
N ILE A 42 -19.14 0.21 45.32
CA ILE A 42 -18.35 0.92 44.32
C ILE A 42 -16.92 0.95 44.83
N ASP A 43 -16.01 0.24 44.18
CA ASP A 43 -14.60 0.24 44.55
C ASP A 43 -13.97 1.58 44.14
N PRO A 44 -13.47 2.41 45.08
CA PRO A 44 -12.91 3.73 44.77
C PRO A 44 -11.59 3.66 44.00
N SER A 45 -10.88 2.54 44.04
CA SER A 45 -9.60 2.34 43.36
C SER A 45 -9.73 1.85 41.91
N THR A 46 -10.75 1.05 41.61
CA THR A 46 -10.93 0.41 40.29
C THR A 46 -12.12 0.97 39.51
N GLY A 47 -13.03 1.71 40.16
CA GLY A 47 -14.24 2.27 39.55
C GLY A 47 -15.26 1.22 39.12
N ILE A 48 -15.10 -0.04 39.57
CA ILE A 48 -16.00 -1.15 39.27
C ILE A 48 -17.17 -1.11 40.25
N LYS A 49 -18.39 -1.17 39.72
CA LYS A 49 -19.60 -1.32 40.52
C LYS A 49 -19.92 -2.81 40.65
N THR A 50 -19.89 -3.33 41.86
CA THR A 50 -20.26 -4.71 42.16
C THR A 50 -21.67 -4.72 42.73
N VAL A 51 -22.61 -5.33 42.01
CA VAL A 51 -24.01 -5.51 42.42
C VAL A 51 -24.20 -6.97 42.80
N THR A 52 -24.47 -7.23 44.07
CA THR A 52 -24.75 -8.57 44.60
C THR A 52 -26.25 -8.72 44.82
N GLU A 53 -26.87 -9.61 44.06
CA GLU A 53 -28.29 -9.94 44.14
C GLU A 53 -28.46 -11.42 44.50
N TYR A 54 -29.36 -11.73 45.42
CA TYR A 54 -29.71 -13.10 45.79
C TYR A 54 -31.05 -13.45 45.14
N ARG A 55 -31.12 -14.56 44.40
CA ARG A 55 -32.35 -15.06 43.77
C ARG A 55 -32.58 -16.52 44.16
N VAL A 56 -33.83 -16.90 44.38
CA VAL A 56 -34.21 -18.31 44.58
C VAL A 56 -34.63 -18.89 43.23
N LYS A 57 -34.04 -20.01 42.83
CA LYS A 57 -34.43 -20.76 41.62
C LYS A 57 -35.72 -21.55 41.88
N GLU A 58 -36.37 -22.00 40.81
CA GLU A 58 -37.59 -22.83 40.88
C GLU A 58 -37.39 -24.12 41.70
N ASP A 59 -36.15 -24.61 41.82
CA ASP A 59 -35.77 -25.78 42.62
C ASP A 59 -35.55 -25.47 44.12
N GLY A 60 -35.90 -24.28 44.60
CA GLY A 60 -35.76 -23.89 46.02
C GLY A 60 -34.34 -23.53 46.48
N SER A 61 -33.34 -23.65 45.61
CA SER A 61 -31.95 -23.29 45.91
C SER A 61 -31.68 -21.78 45.75
N LYS A 62 -31.02 -21.20 46.75
CA LYS A 62 -30.63 -19.77 46.77
C LYS A 62 -29.34 -19.59 45.97
N VAL A 63 -29.34 -18.68 44.99
CA VAL A 63 -28.17 -18.36 44.17
C VAL A 63 -27.77 -16.90 44.35
N ARG A 64 -26.47 -16.67 44.55
CA ARG A 64 -25.86 -15.34 44.61
C ARG A 64 -25.38 -14.95 43.20
N SER A 65 -25.97 -13.92 42.62
CA SER A 65 -25.55 -13.32 41.36
C SER A 65 -24.72 -12.08 41.63
N ILE A 66 -23.43 -12.10 41.25
CA ILE A 66 -22.53 -10.96 41.36
C ILE A 66 -22.35 -10.33 39.97
N LYS A 67 -22.87 -9.12 39.76
CA LYS A 67 -22.65 -8.35 38.53
C LYS A 67 -21.56 -7.31 38.76
N ARG A 68 -20.46 -7.37 38.01
CA ARG A 68 -19.37 -6.38 38.05
C ARG A 68 -19.45 -5.49 36.81
N VAL A 69 -19.80 -4.23 36.98
CA VAL A 69 -19.96 -3.26 35.89
C VAL A 69 -18.80 -2.28 35.92
N LYS A 70 -18.00 -2.25 34.85
CA LYS A 70 -16.91 -1.28 34.67
C LYS A 70 -17.27 -0.29 33.57
N VAL A 71 -17.45 0.98 33.94
CA VAL A 71 -17.80 2.02 32.96
C VAL A 71 -16.53 2.50 32.26
N HIS A 72 -16.28 2.01 31.05
CA HIS A 72 -15.25 2.53 30.17
C HIS A 72 -15.74 3.81 29.49
N LYS A 73 -15.30 4.98 29.97
CA LYS A 73 -15.57 6.26 29.29
C LYS A 73 -14.61 6.40 28.10
N VAL A 74 -15.08 6.07 26.90
CA VAL A 74 -14.34 6.35 25.66
C VAL A 74 -14.67 7.77 25.20
N SER A 75 -13.76 8.73 25.43
CA SER A 75 -13.86 10.08 24.86
C SER A 75 -13.29 10.05 23.44
N LYS A 76 -14.11 10.48 22.46
CA LYS A 76 -13.65 10.71 21.08
C LYS A 76 -13.66 12.20 20.83
N THR A 77 -12.52 12.74 20.39
CA THR A 77 -12.43 14.13 19.93
C THR A 77 -13.08 14.24 18.57
N VAL A 78 -14.15 15.02 18.46
CA VAL A 78 -14.92 15.19 17.23
C VAL A 78 -14.98 16.68 16.90
N THR A 79 -14.84 17.02 15.62
CA THR A 79 -14.97 18.42 15.17
C THR A 79 -16.43 18.87 15.23
N LYS A 80 -16.65 20.18 15.33
CA LYS A 80 -18.01 20.76 15.40
C LYS A 80 -18.87 20.36 14.19
N GLU A 81 -18.31 20.43 12.99
CA GLU A 81 -19.00 20.08 11.74
C GLU A 81 -19.43 18.60 11.71
N MET A 82 -18.62 17.71 12.28
CA MET A 82 -18.98 16.29 12.39
C MET A 82 -20.17 16.07 13.33
N LEU A 83 -20.28 16.83 14.43
CA LEU A 83 -21.43 16.76 15.33
C LEU A 83 -22.71 17.27 14.65
N GLU A 84 -22.60 18.37 13.90
CA GLU A 84 -23.72 18.93 13.14
C GLU A 84 -24.22 17.92 12.11
N ARG A 85 -23.33 17.34 11.31
CA ARG A 85 -23.67 16.32 10.30
C ARG A 85 -24.23 15.03 10.89
N LYS A 86 -23.77 14.62 12.08
CA LYS A 86 -24.28 13.43 12.77
C LYS A 86 -25.76 13.58 13.19
N ASN A 87 -26.20 14.81 13.45
CA ASN A 87 -27.57 15.10 13.86
C ASN A 87 -28.50 15.45 12.69
N TRP A 88 -28.03 15.39 11.45
CA TRP A 88 -28.86 15.64 10.28
C TRP A 88 -29.97 14.59 10.15
N ALA A 89 -31.16 15.05 9.76
CA ALA A 89 -32.25 14.16 9.43
C ALA A 89 -31.86 13.29 8.23
N ARG A 90 -32.14 12.00 8.33
CA ARG A 90 -32.03 11.07 7.20
C ARG A 90 -33.09 11.43 6.15
N PHE A 91 -32.77 11.23 4.88
CA PHE A 91 -33.63 11.59 3.76
C PHE A 91 -33.74 10.47 2.73
N GLY A 92 -34.71 10.58 1.82
CA GLY A 92 -34.97 9.58 0.79
C GLY A 92 -35.29 8.20 1.37
N ASP A 93 -34.75 7.15 0.75
CA ASP A 93 -34.94 5.76 1.17
C ASP A 93 -34.40 5.47 2.58
N ALA A 94 -33.43 6.25 3.06
CA ALA A 94 -32.83 6.10 4.39
C ALA A 94 -33.71 6.69 5.51
N ALA A 95 -34.73 7.49 5.18
CA ALA A 95 -35.61 8.13 6.16
C ALA A 95 -36.44 7.11 6.97
N ARG A 96 -36.69 5.91 6.41
CA ARG A 96 -37.45 4.84 7.09
C ARG A 96 -36.70 4.16 8.23
N TYR A 97 -35.37 4.32 8.28
CA TYR A 97 -34.50 3.62 9.22
C TYR A 97 -34.14 4.49 10.41
N LYS A 98 -34.12 3.91 11.62
CA LYS A 98 -33.71 4.60 12.85
C LYS A 98 -32.19 4.55 13.06
N THR A 99 -31.67 5.46 13.87
CA THR A 99 -30.25 5.43 14.28
C THR A 99 -29.98 4.15 15.07
N GLY A 100 -29.05 3.32 14.56
CA GLY A 100 -28.74 2.01 15.14
C GLY A 100 -29.54 0.84 14.55
N ASP A 101 -30.37 1.08 13.54
CA ASP A 101 -31.10 0.03 12.82
C ASP A 101 -30.12 -0.73 11.91
N GLU A 102 -29.80 -1.97 12.29
CA GLU A 102 -28.80 -2.84 11.63
C GLU A 102 -29.22 -3.25 10.21
N SER A 103 -30.48 -3.00 9.84
CA SER A 103 -31.10 -3.42 8.59
C SER A 103 -30.64 -2.66 7.33
N MET A 104 -29.84 -1.59 7.47
CA MET A 104 -29.33 -0.81 6.33
C MET A 104 -27.90 -1.13 5.93
N THR A 105 -27.04 -1.52 6.87
CA THR A 105 -25.60 -1.75 6.61
C THR A 105 -25.22 -3.13 7.10
N ALA A 106 -24.98 -4.06 6.16
CA ALA A 106 -24.40 -5.35 6.50
C ALA A 106 -22.95 -5.13 6.93
N VAL A 107 -22.65 -5.41 8.20
CA VAL A 107 -21.28 -5.53 8.68
C VAL A 107 -20.87 -6.97 8.47
N SER A 108 -19.90 -7.22 7.59
CA SER A 108 -19.32 -8.56 7.43
C SER A 108 -18.61 -8.95 8.73
N LEU A 109 -18.93 -10.13 9.25
CA LEU A 109 -18.24 -10.72 10.42
C LEU A 109 -16.90 -11.37 10.05
N GLU A 110 -16.53 -11.37 8.76
CA GLU A 110 -15.27 -11.92 8.27
C GLU A 110 -14.11 -10.98 8.59
N GLU A 111 -13.05 -11.54 9.18
CA GLU A 111 -11.81 -10.81 9.44
C GLU A 111 -11.04 -10.64 8.13
N ILE A 112 -11.00 -9.41 7.61
CA ILE A 112 -10.18 -9.07 6.44
C ILE A 112 -8.78 -8.72 6.93
N PHE A 113 -7.81 -9.60 6.65
CA PHE A 113 -6.40 -9.32 6.92
C PHE A 113 -5.85 -8.33 5.89
N LEU A 114 -5.71 -7.07 6.29
CA LEU A 114 -5.00 -6.07 5.48
C LEU A 114 -3.49 -6.17 5.75
N GLU A 115 -2.80 -6.99 4.96
CA GLU A 115 -1.36 -6.97 4.95
C GLU A 115 -0.88 -5.70 4.22
N ARG A 116 -0.48 -4.69 5.00
CA ARG A 116 0.28 -3.56 4.44
C ARG A 116 1.60 -4.13 3.99
N ALA A 117 1.80 -4.29 2.69
CA ALA A 117 3.10 -4.57 2.12
C ALA A 117 4.06 -3.46 2.58
N ARG A 118 4.81 -3.70 3.66
CA ARG A 118 6.06 -3.01 3.88
C ARG A 118 6.85 -3.27 2.61
N LEU A 119 7.31 -2.22 1.93
CA LEU A 119 8.38 -2.37 0.97
C LEU A 119 9.57 -2.91 1.75
N GLN A 120 9.66 -4.23 1.85
CA GLN A 120 10.87 -4.88 2.31
C GLN A 120 11.96 -4.46 1.32
N PRO A 121 13.12 -3.99 1.80
CA PRO A 121 14.25 -3.80 0.91
C PRO A 121 14.46 -5.13 0.18
N LYS A 122 14.64 -5.08 -1.16
CA LYS A 122 14.76 -6.25 -2.05
C LYS A 122 15.72 -7.35 -1.54
N SER A 123 16.59 -7.04 -0.59
CA SER A 123 17.53 -7.96 0.05
C SER A 123 16.93 -9.06 0.93
N GLU A 124 15.70 -8.90 1.44
CA GLU A 124 15.08 -9.92 2.32
C GLU A 124 14.04 -10.79 1.61
N LEU A 125 13.35 -10.26 0.58
CA LEU A 125 12.37 -11.03 -0.19
C LEU A 125 13.04 -12.13 -1.06
N GLU A 126 14.29 -11.93 -1.47
CA GLU A 126 15.08 -12.94 -2.21
C GLU A 126 15.60 -14.08 -1.32
N LYS A 127 15.54 -13.96 0.01
CA LYS A 127 16.08 -15.00 0.91
C LYS A 127 15.04 -16.02 1.37
N ALA A 128 13.74 -15.70 1.29
CA ALA A 128 12.69 -16.52 1.86
C ALA A 128 12.02 -17.49 0.88
N ASN A 129 12.15 -17.30 -0.44
CA ASN A 129 11.44 -18.12 -1.44
C ASN A 129 12.31 -18.49 -2.66
N ASP A 130 13.52 -18.99 -2.43
CA ASP A 130 14.35 -19.53 -3.52
C ASP A 130 14.44 -21.07 -3.44
N PRO A 131 13.51 -21.81 -4.09
CA PRO A 131 13.53 -23.28 -4.11
C PRO A 131 14.79 -23.84 -4.80
N LEU A 132 15.56 -23.00 -5.47
CA LEU A 132 16.80 -23.37 -6.16
C LEU A 132 17.97 -23.61 -5.18
N LYS A 133 17.98 -22.95 -4.02
CA LYS A 133 19.04 -23.14 -3.02
C LYS A 133 18.87 -24.44 -2.23
N ALA A 134 17.66 -24.96 -2.13
CA ALA A 134 17.36 -26.27 -1.53
C ALA A 134 17.75 -27.44 -2.46
N MET A 135 17.81 -27.21 -3.78
CA MET A 135 18.28 -28.22 -4.75
C MET A 135 19.80 -28.19 -4.95
N ALA A 136 20.48 -27.08 -4.63
CA ALA A 136 21.94 -26.97 -4.77
C ALA A 136 22.73 -27.89 -3.80
N SER A 137 22.08 -28.41 -2.75
CA SER A 137 22.66 -29.35 -1.79
C SER A 137 22.43 -30.83 -2.14
N SER A 138 21.62 -31.14 -3.16
CA SER A 138 21.46 -32.52 -3.66
C SER A 138 22.34 -32.71 -4.90
N GLN A 139 23.50 -33.28 -4.62
CA GLN A 139 24.53 -33.67 -5.58
C GLN A 139 23.93 -34.50 -6.74
N THR A 140 23.88 -33.95 -7.96
CA THR A 140 24.05 -34.66 -9.26
C THR A 140 23.86 -33.66 -10.42
N SER A 141 24.90 -32.88 -10.73
CA SER A 141 24.87 -31.95 -11.88
C SER A 141 25.10 -32.69 -13.21
N LEU A 142 24.06 -32.75 -14.04
CA LEU A 142 24.01 -33.43 -15.35
C LEU A 142 24.66 -32.65 -16.50
N LEU A 143 25.45 -31.60 -16.21
CA LEU A 143 26.04 -30.76 -17.25
C LEU A 143 27.34 -31.36 -17.82
N VAL A 144 27.48 -31.27 -19.14
CA VAL A 144 28.68 -31.71 -19.90
C VAL A 144 29.56 -30.49 -20.19
N CYS A 145 30.83 -30.52 -19.77
CA CYS A 145 31.77 -29.45 -20.09
C CYS A 145 32.12 -29.45 -21.59
N ARG A 146 31.96 -28.32 -22.28
CA ARG A 146 32.24 -28.19 -23.73
C ARG A 146 33.73 -28.33 -24.11
N ILE A 147 34.65 -28.18 -23.16
CA ILE A 147 36.11 -28.24 -23.42
C ILE A 147 36.66 -29.66 -23.25
N CYS A 148 36.21 -30.41 -22.24
CA CYS A 148 36.71 -31.76 -21.96
C CYS A 148 35.69 -32.87 -22.23
N GLY A 149 34.44 -32.54 -22.55
CA GLY A 149 33.37 -33.49 -22.86
C GLY A 149 32.90 -34.34 -21.67
N LYS A 150 33.41 -34.11 -20.45
CA LYS A 150 33.05 -34.90 -19.27
C LYS A 150 31.75 -34.37 -18.63
N LYS A 151 30.85 -35.30 -18.26
CA LYS A 151 29.65 -35.04 -17.45
C LYS A 151 30.06 -34.81 -16.00
N GLY A 152 29.74 -33.66 -15.42
CA GLY A 152 30.04 -33.35 -14.02
C GLY A 152 30.24 -31.86 -13.72
N ASP A 153 30.76 -31.61 -12.53
CA ASP A 153 30.65 -30.35 -11.77
C ASP A 153 31.49 -29.15 -12.27
N HIS A 154 31.68 -28.99 -13.58
CA HIS A 154 32.39 -27.81 -14.10
C HIS A 154 31.96 -27.39 -15.52
N TRP A 155 31.87 -26.08 -15.73
CA TRP A 155 31.60 -25.45 -17.02
C TRP A 155 32.92 -25.08 -17.73
N THR A 156 32.86 -24.68 -19.00
CA THR A 156 34.01 -24.26 -19.85
C THR A 156 34.91 -23.17 -19.24
N THR A 157 34.43 -22.40 -18.27
CA THR A 157 35.19 -21.35 -17.58
C THR A 157 35.96 -21.86 -16.37
N LYS A 158 35.63 -23.05 -15.85
CA LYS A 158 36.27 -23.69 -14.70
C LYS A 158 36.78 -25.11 -15.04
N CYS A 159 37.10 -25.35 -16.31
CA CYS A 159 37.61 -26.65 -16.75
C CYS A 159 39.03 -26.86 -16.22
N PRO A 160 39.30 -27.90 -15.42
CA PRO A 160 40.63 -28.21 -14.90
C PRO A 160 41.67 -28.48 -16.00
N TYR A 161 41.21 -28.78 -17.23
CA TYR A 161 42.05 -29.08 -18.39
C TYR A 161 42.07 -27.94 -19.43
N LYS A 162 41.60 -26.75 -19.08
CA LYS A 162 41.54 -25.59 -20.01
C LYS A 162 42.91 -25.28 -20.64
N ASP A 163 43.99 -25.40 -19.88
CA ASP A 163 45.34 -25.04 -20.33
C ASP A 163 46.01 -26.10 -21.23
N LEU A 164 45.50 -27.34 -21.25
CA LEU A 164 45.98 -28.40 -22.14
C LEU A 164 45.32 -28.36 -23.53
N ALA A 165 44.17 -27.67 -23.66
CA ALA A 165 43.44 -27.53 -24.93
C ALA A 165 43.87 -26.28 -25.73
N ALA A 166 44.86 -25.52 -25.26
CA ALA A 166 45.36 -24.31 -25.92
C ALA A 166 46.36 -24.58 -27.06
N MET A 167 46.26 -25.74 -27.73
CA MET A 167 46.95 -26.03 -28.99
C MET A 167 45.96 -26.64 -29.98
N GLY A 168 45.23 -25.77 -30.68
CA GLY A 168 44.25 -26.15 -31.70
C GLY A 168 43.40 -24.96 -32.14
N ASP A 169 43.80 -24.36 -33.26
CA ASP A 169 43.03 -23.48 -34.16
C ASP A 169 42.62 -22.08 -33.66
N LYS A 170 43.50 -21.09 -33.96
CA LYS A 170 43.20 -19.66 -33.97
C LYS A 170 42.89 -19.21 -35.42
N PRO A 171 41.68 -18.71 -35.74
CA PRO A 171 41.43 -18.03 -37.01
C PRO A 171 42.06 -16.63 -37.00
N PRO A 172 42.55 -16.11 -38.15
CA PRO A 172 43.30 -14.87 -38.22
C PRO A 172 42.37 -13.66 -38.34
N GLY A 173 42.73 -12.56 -37.67
CA GLY A 173 42.19 -11.23 -37.98
C GLY A 173 41.70 -10.42 -36.78
N SER A 174 42.65 -9.78 -36.08
CA SER A 174 42.59 -8.35 -35.73
C SER A 174 43.71 -8.05 -34.73
N ASP A 175 44.84 -7.56 -35.25
CA ASP A 175 45.94 -7.03 -34.44
C ASP A 175 45.59 -5.61 -33.95
N GLY A 176 45.76 -5.39 -32.64
CA GLY A 176 45.78 -4.10 -31.96
C GLY A 176 46.42 -4.31 -30.59
N PRO A 177 47.49 -3.56 -30.23
CA PRO A 177 48.58 -4.09 -29.41
C PRO A 177 48.27 -4.12 -27.92
N GLY A 178 48.87 -5.11 -27.26
CA GLY A 178 48.84 -5.27 -25.82
C GLY A 178 49.86 -4.41 -25.08
N GLY A 179 49.62 -4.36 -23.76
CA GLY A 179 50.53 -3.94 -22.70
C GLY A 179 49.70 -3.31 -21.57
N ASP A 180 49.81 -3.64 -20.29
CA ASP A 180 50.54 -4.66 -19.55
C ASP A 180 49.82 -4.81 -18.19
N LYS A 181 50.06 -5.93 -17.50
CA LYS A 181 49.57 -6.19 -16.14
C LYS A 181 50.19 -5.24 -15.11
N ALA A 182 49.37 -4.69 -14.21
CA ALA A 182 49.60 -4.47 -12.78
C ALA A 182 48.43 -3.61 -12.25
N GLY A 183 47.88 -3.73 -11.05
CA GLY A 183 48.20 -4.47 -9.84
C GLY A 183 47.02 -4.27 -8.88
N GLY A 184 46.93 -5.13 -7.87
CA GLY A 184 45.87 -5.09 -6.88
C GLY A 184 45.80 -3.77 -6.11
N GLY A 185 44.59 -3.32 -5.85
CA GLY A 185 44.29 -2.24 -4.92
C GLY A 185 42.80 -2.25 -4.59
N ALA A 186 42.48 -2.43 -3.31
CA ALA A 186 41.12 -2.40 -2.80
C ALA A 186 40.43 -1.07 -3.19
N GLY A 187 39.42 -1.15 -4.06
CA GLY A 187 38.61 -0.01 -4.48
C GLY A 187 37.16 -0.44 -4.54
N GLY A 188 36.30 0.24 -3.78
CA GLY A 188 34.86 -0.03 -3.73
C GLY A 188 34.23 -0.05 -5.12
N TYR A 189 33.13 -0.80 -5.24
CA TYR A 189 32.41 -0.98 -6.49
C TYR A 189 32.08 0.36 -7.17
N VAL A 190 32.75 0.63 -8.29
CA VAL A 190 32.44 1.79 -9.14
C VAL A 190 31.28 1.39 -10.07
N PRO A 191 30.11 2.06 -9.96
CA PRO A 191 28.95 1.74 -10.75
C PRO A 191 29.25 1.88 -12.25
N PRO A 192 28.64 1.04 -13.12
CA PRO A 192 28.92 1.00 -14.55
C PRO A 192 28.91 2.37 -15.24
N SER A 193 28.03 3.29 -14.81
CA SER A 193 27.93 4.67 -15.33
C SER A 193 29.18 5.55 -15.12
N ARG A 194 30.11 5.17 -14.23
CA ARG A 194 31.29 5.97 -13.86
C ARG A 194 32.62 5.34 -14.28
N ARG A 195 32.59 4.26 -15.07
CA ARG A 195 33.80 3.64 -15.62
C ARG A 195 34.22 4.39 -16.88
N ALA A 196 35.49 4.76 -16.97
CA ALA A 196 36.07 5.35 -18.17
C ALA A 196 35.91 4.36 -19.34
N GLY A 197 35.09 4.71 -20.33
CA GLY A 197 34.74 3.84 -21.47
C GLY A 197 33.32 3.27 -21.44
N ALA A 198 32.53 3.49 -20.39
CA ALA A 198 31.10 3.24 -20.45
C ALA A 198 30.43 4.35 -21.24
N SER A 199 30.07 4.06 -22.49
CA SER A 199 29.01 4.80 -23.16
C SER A 199 27.79 4.80 -22.24
N ALA A 200 27.12 5.95 -22.12
CA ALA A 200 25.82 6.09 -21.47
C ALA A 200 24.79 5.20 -22.21
N GLY A 201 24.81 3.90 -21.90
CA GLY A 201 24.14 2.85 -22.64
C GLY A 201 22.76 2.58 -22.08
N GLU A 202 21.77 2.68 -22.97
CA GLU A 202 20.43 2.12 -22.90
C GLU A 202 19.39 2.72 -21.94
N GLY A 203 19.74 3.11 -20.71
CA GLY A 203 18.75 3.66 -19.77
C GLY A 203 18.16 5.01 -20.20
N ASP A 204 19.03 5.88 -20.72
CA ASP A 204 18.67 7.21 -21.24
C ASP A 204 17.91 7.12 -22.58
N SER A 205 18.25 6.11 -23.39
CA SER A 205 17.64 5.92 -24.72
C SER A 205 16.15 5.59 -24.65
N MET A 206 15.72 4.84 -23.63
CA MET A 206 14.31 4.49 -23.44
C MET A 206 13.50 5.69 -22.94
N ASN A 207 14.12 6.58 -22.16
CA ASN A 207 13.47 7.79 -21.67
C ASN A 207 13.31 8.82 -22.80
N ARG A 208 14.33 8.99 -23.65
CA ARG A 208 14.25 9.85 -24.85
C ARG A 208 13.21 9.36 -25.85
N ARG A 209 13.08 8.04 -26.05
CA ARG A 209 12.05 7.47 -26.94
C ARG A 209 10.64 7.71 -26.41
N ARG A 210 10.47 7.76 -25.09
CA ARG A 210 9.20 8.16 -24.44
C ARG A 210 8.90 9.63 -24.59
N GLU A 211 9.92 10.48 -24.71
CA GLU A 211 9.73 11.92 -24.89
C GLU A 211 9.29 12.26 -26.32
N GLU A 212 9.67 11.47 -27.33
CA GLU A 212 9.19 11.63 -28.72
C GLU A 212 7.69 11.39 -28.87
N ASN A 213 7.08 10.60 -27.99
CA ASN A 213 5.64 10.28 -27.99
C ASN A 213 4.83 11.21 -27.05
N SER A 214 5.43 12.31 -26.60
CA SER A 214 4.81 13.23 -25.65
C SER A 214 4.09 14.38 -26.35
N VAL A 215 2.85 14.62 -25.94
CA VAL A 215 1.97 15.68 -26.42
C VAL A 215 1.81 16.73 -25.32
N ARG A 216 1.92 18.00 -25.69
CA ARG A 216 1.67 19.15 -24.83
C ARG A 216 0.27 19.69 -25.09
N VAL A 217 -0.50 19.80 -24.03
CA VAL A 217 -1.83 20.42 -24.03
C VAL A 217 -1.73 21.78 -23.37
N SER A 218 -2.20 22.82 -24.05
CA SER A 218 -2.20 24.21 -23.57
C SER A 218 -3.62 24.76 -23.54
N ASN A 219 -3.81 25.83 -22.76
CA ASN A 219 -5.10 26.48 -22.55
C ASN A 219 -6.12 25.58 -21.82
N LEU A 220 -5.63 24.84 -20.81
CA LEU A 220 -6.46 24.04 -19.91
C LEU A 220 -7.09 24.92 -18.83
N SER A 221 -8.29 24.54 -18.38
CA SER A 221 -8.96 25.18 -17.24
C SER A 221 -8.17 24.93 -15.94
N GLU A 222 -8.32 25.83 -14.98
CA GLU A 222 -7.69 25.73 -13.67
C GLU A 222 -8.21 24.52 -12.87
N ASP A 223 -9.46 24.14 -13.12
CA ASP A 223 -10.14 23.02 -12.48
C ASP A 223 -9.74 21.66 -13.06
N THR A 224 -9.14 21.62 -14.26
CA THR A 224 -8.82 20.37 -14.94
C THR A 224 -7.75 19.57 -14.19
N ARG A 225 -8.05 18.30 -13.91
CA ARG A 225 -7.17 17.35 -13.23
C ARG A 225 -6.65 16.28 -14.18
N GLU A 226 -5.72 15.48 -13.66
CA GLU A 226 -5.14 14.34 -14.38
C GLU A 226 -6.20 13.33 -14.84
N GLN A 227 -7.24 13.09 -14.01
CA GLN A 227 -8.33 12.17 -14.33
C GLN A 227 -9.13 12.64 -15.55
N ASP A 228 -9.43 13.94 -15.65
CA ASP A 228 -10.19 14.51 -16.76
C ASP A 228 -9.42 14.37 -18.08
N LEU A 229 -8.11 14.64 -18.05
CA LEU A 229 -7.23 14.42 -19.20
C LEU A 229 -7.17 12.94 -19.58
N GLN A 230 -7.12 12.04 -18.58
CA GLN A 230 -7.13 10.61 -18.85
C GLN A 230 -8.41 10.18 -19.57
N GLU A 231 -9.57 10.69 -19.18
CA GLU A 231 -10.85 10.42 -19.84
C GLU A 231 -10.93 11.02 -21.24
N LEU A 232 -10.45 12.26 -21.41
CA LEU A 232 -10.42 12.96 -22.69
C LEU A 232 -9.53 12.26 -23.73
N PHE A 233 -8.36 11.75 -23.31
CA PHE A 233 -7.41 11.09 -24.20
C PHE A 233 -7.65 9.58 -24.37
N ARG A 234 -8.50 8.96 -23.53
CA ARG A 234 -8.83 7.53 -23.55
C ARG A 234 -9.29 7.00 -24.92
N PRO A 235 -10.12 7.72 -25.70
CA PRO A 235 -10.60 7.23 -26.99
C PRO A 235 -9.51 7.12 -28.07
N PHE A 236 -8.41 7.86 -27.92
CA PHE A 236 -7.36 7.94 -28.94
C PHE A 236 -6.30 6.86 -28.77
N GLY A 237 -5.98 6.50 -27.53
CA GLY A 237 -5.06 5.41 -27.23
C GLY A 237 -4.66 5.34 -25.74
N PRO A 238 -3.89 4.30 -25.36
CA PRO A 238 -3.39 4.15 -24.00
C PRO A 238 -2.33 5.21 -23.69
N VAL A 239 -2.55 5.92 -22.58
CA VAL A 239 -1.63 6.93 -22.05
C VAL A 239 -0.70 6.27 -21.02
N THR A 240 0.59 6.56 -21.14
CA THR A 240 1.65 6.06 -20.26
C THR A 240 1.82 6.90 -19.01
N ARG A 241 1.81 8.23 -19.17
CA ARG A 241 2.03 9.18 -18.07
C ARG A 241 1.35 10.50 -18.39
N ILE A 242 0.70 11.09 -17.40
CA ILE A 242 0.15 12.43 -17.48
C ILE A 242 0.89 13.29 -16.45
N TYR A 243 1.17 14.54 -16.82
CA TYR A 243 1.78 15.52 -15.93
C TYR A 243 1.10 16.86 -16.11
N VAL A 244 0.33 17.27 -15.11
CA VAL A 244 -0.29 18.59 -15.05
C VAL A 244 0.66 19.54 -14.32
N ALA A 245 0.94 20.69 -14.92
CA ALA A 245 1.85 21.65 -14.31
C ALA A 245 1.08 22.54 -13.33
N PHE A 246 1.33 22.37 -12.04
CA PHE A 246 0.79 23.22 -11.00
C PHE A 246 1.78 24.33 -10.61
N ASN A 247 1.27 25.51 -10.26
CA ASN A 247 2.04 26.55 -9.63
C ASN A 247 2.38 26.10 -8.21
N ARG A 248 3.66 26.16 -7.84
CA ARG A 248 4.13 25.67 -6.54
C ARG A 248 3.75 26.61 -5.39
N GLU A 249 3.43 27.87 -5.68
CA GLU A 249 3.09 28.88 -4.68
C GLU A 249 1.58 28.94 -4.41
N THR A 250 0.76 28.96 -5.46
CA THR A 250 -0.71 29.06 -5.33
C THR A 250 -1.43 27.70 -5.37
N GLY A 251 -0.76 26.65 -5.85
CA GLY A 251 -1.38 25.32 -6.04
C GLY A 251 -2.33 25.23 -7.24
N GLU A 252 -2.48 26.31 -7.99
CA GLU A 252 -3.36 26.38 -9.17
C GLU A 252 -2.69 25.78 -10.41
N SER A 253 -3.48 25.25 -11.33
CA SER A 253 -2.98 24.70 -12.59
C SER A 253 -2.45 25.84 -13.47
N ARG A 254 -1.25 25.69 -14.04
CA ARG A 254 -0.65 26.70 -14.94
C ARG A 254 -1.28 26.71 -16.34
N GLY A 255 -2.40 26.01 -16.53
CA GLY A 255 -3.11 25.90 -17.81
C GLY A 255 -2.39 25.07 -18.89
N PHE A 256 -1.42 24.22 -18.49
CA PHE A 256 -0.79 23.28 -19.42
C PHE A 256 -0.50 21.92 -18.79
N ALA A 257 -0.53 20.89 -19.62
CA ALA A 257 -0.23 19.51 -19.25
C ALA A 257 0.59 18.81 -20.33
N PHE A 258 1.28 17.74 -19.93
CA PHE A 258 2.02 16.85 -20.80
C PHE A 258 1.46 15.45 -20.69
N VAL A 259 1.15 14.86 -21.84
CA VAL A 259 0.54 13.53 -21.96
C VAL A 259 1.46 12.67 -22.81
N ASN A 260 1.96 11.59 -22.24
CA ASN A 260 2.85 10.66 -22.94
C ASN A 260 2.07 9.44 -23.41
N PHE A 261 2.02 9.21 -24.72
CA PHE A 261 1.35 8.05 -25.30
C PHE A 261 2.27 6.84 -25.42
N VAL A 262 1.68 5.64 -25.37
CA VAL A 262 2.44 4.42 -25.69
C VAL A 262 2.92 4.45 -27.15
N ASN A 263 2.03 4.84 -28.07
CA ASN A 263 2.31 4.92 -29.50
C ASN A 263 2.28 6.37 -29.99
N ARG A 264 3.18 6.69 -30.92
CA ARG A 264 3.24 8.01 -31.57
C ARG A 264 2.01 8.27 -32.44
N ASP A 265 1.50 7.24 -33.13
CA ASP A 265 0.33 7.36 -34.00
C ASP A 265 -0.93 7.79 -33.23
N ASP A 266 -1.08 7.31 -32.00
CA ASP A 266 -2.20 7.66 -31.12
C ASP A 266 -2.11 9.13 -30.71
N GLY A 267 -0.90 9.63 -30.45
CA GLY A 267 -0.63 11.04 -30.18
C GLY A 267 -0.95 11.95 -31.36
N GLN A 268 -0.62 11.54 -32.60
CA GLN A 268 -0.97 12.30 -33.80
C GLN A 268 -2.49 12.42 -33.97
N ARG A 269 -3.23 11.30 -33.82
CA ARG A 269 -4.70 11.32 -33.90
C ARG A 269 -5.33 12.20 -32.82
N ALA A 270 -4.74 12.22 -31.63
CA ALA A 270 -5.19 13.09 -30.55
C ALA A 270 -4.98 14.56 -30.90
N ILE A 271 -3.83 14.95 -31.47
CA ILE A 271 -3.57 16.33 -31.93
C ILE A 271 -4.60 16.74 -32.99
N ASP A 272 -4.79 15.94 -34.03
CA ASP A 272 -5.68 16.31 -35.15
C ASP A 272 -7.14 16.50 -34.74
N ARG A 273 -7.58 15.87 -33.63
CA ARG A 273 -8.98 15.90 -33.19
C ARG A 273 -9.24 16.82 -31.99
N LEU A 274 -8.28 16.96 -31.08
CA LEU A 274 -8.44 17.75 -29.86
C LEU A 274 -7.88 19.17 -30.01
N ASP A 275 -7.05 19.44 -31.01
CA ASP A 275 -6.65 20.82 -31.31
C ASP A 275 -7.86 21.62 -31.80
N GLY A 276 -8.18 22.70 -31.10
CA GLY A 276 -9.39 23.49 -31.36
C GLY A 276 -10.67 22.95 -30.70
N PHE A 277 -10.59 21.91 -29.87
CA PHE A 277 -11.74 21.38 -29.16
C PHE A 277 -12.10 22.25 -27.93
N GLY A 278 -13.39 22.55 -27.76
CA GLY A 278 -13.89 23.31 -26.61
C GLY A 278 -14.08 22.43 -25.38
N TYR A 279 -13.37 22.74 -24.28
CA TYR A 279 -13.44 22.04 -23.00
C TYR A 279 -13.47 23.08 -21.86
N ASP A 280 -14.45 22.97 -20.94
CA ASP A 280 -14.64 23.91 -19.82
C ASP A 280 -14.60 25.40 -20.20
N ASN A 281 -15.27 25.75 -21.31
CA ASN A 281 -15.36 27.10 -21.88
C ASN A 281 -14.03 27.64 -22.47
N LEU A 282 -12.98 26.82 -22.51
CA LEU A 282 -11.72 27.14 -23.16
C LEU A 282 -11.53 26.29 -24.42
N ILE A 283 -10.84 26.83 -25.43
CA ILE A 283 -10.47 26.07 -26.62
C ILE A 283 -9.08 25.48 -26.37
N LEU A 284 -8.99 24.16 -26.33
CA LEU A 284 -7.74 23.46 -26.10
C LEU A 284 -6.82 23.61 -27.32
N ARG A 285 -5.52 23.73 -27.04
CA ARG A 285 -4.47 23.65 -28.07
C ARG A 285 -3.57 22.47 -27.79
N VAL A 286 -3.38 21.61 -28.77
CA VAL A 286 -2.64 20.35 -28.60
C VAL A 286 -1.51 20.29 -29.62
N GLU A 287 -0.27 20.20 -29.14
CA GLU A 287 0.94 20.17 -29.97
C GLU A 287 1.92 19.10 -29.50
N TRP A 288 2.87 18.71 -30.35
CA TRP A 288 3.97 17.86 -29.94
C TRP A 288 4.82 18.54 -28.84
N SER A 289 5.18 17.78 -27.80
CA SER A 289 6.04 18.29 -26.74
C SER A 289 7.47 18.41 -27.26
N ALA A 290 8.07 19.58 -27.07
CA ALA A 290 9.52 19.70 -27.18
C ALA A 290 10.20 18.79 -26.12
N PRO A 291 11.34 18.17 -26.44
CA PRO A 291 12.12 17.42 -25.47
C PRO A 291 12.47 18.34 -24.30
N ARG A 292 12.37 17.80 -23.08
CA ARG A 292 12.70 18.57 -21.89
C ARG A 292 14.20 18.76 -21.86
N GLU A 293 14.67 19.96 -22.21
CA GLU A 293 16.09 20.30 -22.07
C GLU A 293 16.48 20.10 -20.60
N GLU A 294 17.43 19.20 -20.38
CA GLU A 294 17.85 18.79 -19.05
C GLU A 294 18.48 20.01 -18.38
N ARG A 295 17.78 20.60 -17.40
CA ARG A 295 18.34 21.68 -16.58
C ARG A 295 19.53 21.10 -15.81
N ARG A 296 20.72 21.36 -16.33
CA ARG A 296 22.01 21.12 -15.70
C ARG A 296 22.28 22.12 -14.59
#